data_AF-A0A930ZA69-F1
#
_entry.id   AF-A0A930ZA69-F1
#
_cell.length_a   1.000
_cell.length_b   1.000
_cell.length_c   1.000
_cell.angle_alpha   90.00
_cell.angle_beta   90.00
_cell.angle_gamma   90.00
#
_symmetry.space_group_name_H-M   'P 1'
#
loop_
_entity.id
_entity.type
_entity.pdbx_description
1 polymer ?
#
loop_
_entity_poly.entity_id
_entity_poly.type
_entity_poly.pdbx_seq_one_letter_code
_entity_poly.pdbx_strand_id
1 'polypeptide(L)'
;MEARRLSTDLERQLFARNLTDTRLTKGAGFSETANSRVGEVHLAFGRLYGVYDDQGENPTEMIAGFVMHDLASFPQSYPKPDLTHLPPERVFECGELWAKVAGGADVARQSIWLLLGLMKAEAMIAYPIFKPWNLTLAYREHFSRVGEPIEWPYACASDGGKIFVQAIISEGEELRGLVREASQHGFEASADLTSVRFTTRHRIFRKHLERRRLNLVERERAISRGLARVVV
;
A
#
# COMPACT_ATOMS: atom_id res chain seq x y z
N MET A 1 12.79 4.73 9.88
CA MET A 1 11.82 4.67 8.78
C MET A 1 11.04 5.97 8.74
N GLU A 2 10.59 6.40 7.57
CA GLU A 2 9.69 7.54 7.41
C GLU A 2 8.50 7.18 6.52
N ALA A 3 7.28 7.45 6.98
CA ALA A 3 6.08 7.50 6.15
C ALA A 3 5.75 8.96 5.87
N ARG A 4 5.66 9.34 4.59
CA ARG A 4 5.46 10.73 4.17
C ARG A 4 4.31 10.85 3.19
N ARG A 5 3.43 11.81 3.43
CA ARG A 5 2.31 12.16 2.55
C ARG A 5 2.84 12.77 1.26
N LEU A 6 2.37 12.25 0.13
CA LEU A 6 2.77 12.67 -1.20
C LEU A 6 1.83 13.78 -1.69
N SER A 7 2.40 14.97 -1.89
CA SER A 7 1.62 16.20 -2.12
C SER A 7 1.83 16.79 -3.50
N THR A 8 2.95 16.49 -4.16
CA THR A 8 3.25 16.99 -5.50
C THR A 8 2.78 16.03 -6.58
N ASP A 9 2.45 16.55 -7.77
CA ASP A 9 2.08 15.73 -8.93
C ASP A 9 3.14 14.69 -9.27
N LEU A 10 4.42 15.08 -9.20
CA LEU A 10 5.53 14.17 -9.46
C LEU A 10 5.55 13.00 -8.47
N GLU A 11 5.37 13.26 -7.17
CA GLU A 11 5.34 12.21 -6.16
C GLU A 11 4.15 11.26 -6.36
N ARG A 12 2.97 11.80 -6.66
CA ARG A 12 1.77 11.00 -6.91
C ARG A 12 1.91 10.16 -8.18
N GLN A 13 2.52 10.70 -9.24
CA GLN A 13 2.85 9.94 -10.45
C GLN A 13 3.86 8.82 -10.16
N LEU A 14 4.89 9.09 -9.36
CA LEU A 14 5.86 8.07 -8.95
C LEU A 14 5.20 6.97 -8.10
N PHE A 15 4.27 7.33 -7.21
CA PHE A 15 3.49 6.36 -6.45
C PHE A 15 2.67 5.45 -7.39
N ALA A 16 1.91 6.03 -8.31
CA ALA A 16 1.08 5.28 -9.26
C ALA A 16 1.92 4.31 -10.12
N ARG A 17 3.10 4.75 -10.59
CA ARG A 17 4.04 3.87 -11.32
C ARG A 17 4.52 2.71 -10.45
N ASN A 18 4.98 2.99 -9.23
CA ASN A 18 5.46 1.94 -8.31
C ASN A 18 4.34 0.94 -7.92
N LEU A 19 3.11 1.41 -7.74
CA LEU A 19 1.93 0.58 -7.49
C LEU A 19 1.72 -0.40 -8.65
N THR A 20 1.62 0.12 -9.88
CA THR A 20 1.44 -0.69 -11.10
C THR A 20 2.57 -1.69 -11.29
N ASP A 21 3.82 -1.24 -11.20
CA ASP A 21 4.99 -2.11 -11.34
C ASP A 21 5.00 -3.23 -10.30
N THR A 22 4.63 -2.93 -9.05
CA THR A 22 4.61 -3.91 -7.97
C THR A 22 3.53 -4.96 -8.19
N ARG A 23 2.33 -4.53 -8.59
CA ARG A 23 1.19 -5.42 -8.90
C ARG A 23 1.52 -6.40 -10.03
N LEU A 24 2.16 -5.90 -11.09
CA LEU A 24 2.53 -6.71 -12.25
C LEU A 24 3.68 -7.68 -11.97
N THR A 25 4.65 -7.30 -11.15
CA THR A 25 5.96 -7.98 -11.17
C THR A 25 6.35 -8.75 -9.90
N LYS A 26 5.73 -8.48 -8.75
CA LYS A 26 6.14 -9.07 -7.46
C LYS A 26 5.31 -10.27 -7.02
N GLY A 27 4.73 -10.97 -8.00
CA GLY A 27 3.96 -12.20 -7.75
C GLY A 27 2.53 -11.96 -7.26
N ALA A 28 2.09 -10.69 -7.17
CA ALA A 28 0.68 -10.40 -6.99
C ALA A 28 -0.11 -10.70 -8.28
N GLY A 29 0.52 -10.63 -9.47
CA GLY A 29 -0.05 -11.20 -10.70
C GLY A 29 -1.44 -10.70 -11.03
N PHE A 30 -1.72 -9.42 -10.80
CA PHE A 30 -3.00 -8.80 -11.12
C PHE A 30 -2.82 -7.37 -11.63
N SER A 31 -3.83 -6.86 -12.31
CA SER A 31 -3.91 -5.48 -12.78
C SER A 31 -5.32 -4.95 -12.55
N GLU A 32 -5.45 -3.64 -12.49
CA GLU A 32 -6.77 -3.02 -12.56
C GLU A 32 -7.34 -3.17 -13.97
N THR A 33 -8.66 -3.31 -14.06
CA THR A 33 -9.37 -3.31 -15.34
C THR A 33 -9.49 -1.88 -15.87
N ALA A 34 -9.70 -1.71 -17.17
CA ALA A 34 -9.92 -0.39 -17.78
C ALA A 34 -11.16 0.35 -17.24
N ASN A 35 -12.02 -0.35 -16.50
CA ASN A 35 -13.24 0.20 -15.88
C ASN A 35 -13.03 0.55 -14.39
N SER A 36 -11.83 0.38 -13.84
CA SER A 36 -11.50 0.67 -12.44
C SER A 36 -11.47 2.17 -12.17
N ARG A 37 -12.64 2.76 -11.94
CA ARG A 37 -12.72 4.15 -11.44
C ARG A 37 -12.32 4.27 -9.97
N VAL A 38 -12.38 3.17 -9.21
CA VAL A 38 -12.05 3.17 -7.78
C VAL A 38 -10.56 3.44 -7.55
N GLY A 39 -9.67 2.75 -8.28
CA GLY A 39 -8.23 3.00 -8.18
C GLY A 39 -7.86 4.42 -8.61
N GLU A 40 -8.49 4.95 -9.66
CA GLU A 40 -8.33 6.35 -10.08
C GLU A 40 -8.77 7.34 -8.99
N VAL A 41 -9.92 7.11 -8.36
CA VAL A 41 -10.42 7.93 -7.24
C VAL A 41 -9.46 7.89 -6.05
N HIS A 42 -8.92 6.71 -5.71
CA HIS A 42 -7.91 6.57 -4.65
C HIS A 42 -6.65 7.40 -4.94
N LEU A 43 -6.14 7.32 -6.17
CA LEU A 43 -4.94 8.05 -6.58
C LEU A 43 -5.19 9.56 -6.70
N ALA A 44 -6.39 9.98 -7.09
CA ALA A 44 -6.75 11.38 -7.24
C ALA A 44 -7.04 12.07 -5.90
N PHE A 45 -7.86 11.45 -5.04
CA PHE A 45 -8.43 12.10 -3.86
C PHE A 45 -7.92 11.55 -2.53
N GLY A 46 -7.31 10.36 -2.52
CA GLY A 46 -6.78 9.76 -1.30
C GLY A 46 -5.53 10.47 -0.77
N ARG A 47 -5.22 10.23 0.52
CA ARG A 47 -3.95 10.58 1.14
C ARG A 47 -2.94 9.48 0.80
N LEU A 48 -2.06 9.76 -0.16
CA LEU A 48 -1.01 8.83 -0.60
C LEU A 48 0.16 8.97 0.35
N TYR A 49 0.68 7.85 0.84
CA TYR A 49 1.89 7.83 1.66
C TYR A 49 2.97 6.98 0.99
N GLY A 50 4.15 7.55 0.82
CA GLY A 50 5.36 6.83 0.51
C GLY A 50 6.09 6.43 1.80
N VAL A 51 6.61 5.22 1.86
CA VAL A 51 7.44 4.74 2.97
C VAL A 51 8.89 4.68 2.51
N TYR A 52 9.79 5.20 3.34
CA TYR A 52 11.21 5.39 3.05
C TYR A 52 12.08 4.77 4.15
N ASP A 53 13.23 4.27 3.74
CA ASP A 53 14.32 3.83 4.63
C ASP A 53 15.34 4.96 4.75
N ASP A 54 15.10 5.88 5.69
CA ASP A 54 15.86 7.11 5.91
C ASP A 54 17.33 6.88 6.31
N GLN A 55 17.63 5.70 6.88
CA GLN A 55 18.99 5.29 7.25
C GLN A 55 19.61 4.33 6.23
N GLY A 56 18.89 4.06 5.14
CA GLY A 56 19.31 3.14 4.10
C GLY A 56 20.18 3.81 3.03
N GLU A 57 20.73 3.00 2.12
CA GLU A 57 21.61 3.49 1.03
C GLU A 57 20.94 4.49 0.07
N ASN A 58 19.61 4.39 -0.11
CA ASN A 58 18.81 5.26 -0.98
C ASN A 58 17.63 5.86 -0.19
N PRO A 59 17.86 6.85 0.70
CA PRO A 59 16.85 7.34 1.63
C PRO A 59 15.69 8.09 0.94
N THR A 60 15.86 8.47 -0.32
CA THR A 60 14.85 9.15 -1.15
C THR A 60 14.00 8.19 -1.98
N GLU A 61 14.31 6.88 -1.97
CA GLU A 61 13.55 5.89 -2.71
C GLU A 61 12.36 5.37 -1.87
N MET A 62 11.13 5.48 -2.40
CA MET A 62 9.98 4.82 -1.78
C MET A 62 10.19 3.31 -1.82
N ILE A 63 10.16 2.64 -0.67
CA ILE A 63 10.28 1.17 -0.59
C ILE A 63 8.92 0.48 -0.51
N ALA A 64 7.88 1.22 -0.13
CA ALA A 64 6.49 0.79 -0.04
C ALA A 64 5.57 2.02 -0.11
N GLY A 65 4.26 1.79 -0.23
CA GLY A 65 3.27 2.84 -0.19
C GLY A 65 1.87 2.30 0.04
N PHE A 66 0.96 3.19 0.41
CA PHE A 66 -0.46 2.93 0.60
C PHE A 66 -1.28 4.20 0.39
N VAL A 67 -2.59 4.02 0.21
CA VAL A 67 -3.58 5.09 0.18
C VAL A 67 -4.49 4.95 1.38
N MET A 68 -4.86 6.08 1.97
CA MET A 68 -5.85 6.13 3.04
C MET A 68 -6.79 7.33 2.83
N HIS A 69 -8.06 7.15 3.16
CA HIS A 69 -9.06 8.22 3.19
C HIS A 69 -10.08 7.97 4.30
N ASP A 70 -10.67 9.04 4.82
CA ASP A 70 -11.84 8.94 5.68
C ASP A 70 -13.13 8.92 4.84
N LEU A 71 -14.20 8.35 5.39
CA LEU A 71 -15.48 8.20 4.67
C LEU A 71 -16.22 9.52 4.47
N ALA A 72 -15.81 10.60 5.14
CA ALA A 72 -16.34 11.94 4.90
C ALA A 72 -15.75 12.56 3.62
N SER A 73 -14.52 12.18 3.26
CA SER A 73 -13.85 12.65 2.04
C SER A 73 -14.42 12.03 0.78
N PHE A 74 -14.65 10.71 0.78
CA PHE A 74 -15.38 9.99 -0.27
C PHE A 74 -15.82 8.60 0.23
N PRO A 75 -16.85 7.97 -0.38
CA PRO A 75 -17.43 6.75 0.16
C PRO A 75 -16.51 5.53 0.02
N GLN A 76 -16.83 4.49 0.81
CA GLN A 76 -16.18 3.19 0.75
C GLN A 76 -16.12 2.64 -0.68
N SER A 77 -15.03 1.95 -1.03
CA SER A 77 -14.89 1.25 -2.31
C SER A 77 -15.99 0.20 -2.54
N TYR A 78 -16.53 -0.35 -1.44
CA TYR A 78 -17.64 -1.28 -1.46
C TYR A 78 -18.57 -0.99 -0.27
N PRO A 79 -19.90 -1.06 -0.42
CA PRO A 79 -20.86 -0.59 0.59
C PRO A 79 -20.93 -1.44 1.87
N LYS A 80 -20.05 -2.43 2.06
CA LYS A 80 -19.98 -3.26 3.27
C LYS A 80 -18.57 -3.18 3.86
N PRO A 81 -18.43 -3.17 5.20
CA PRO A 81 -19.49 -3.19 6.23
C PRO A 81 -20.33 -1.89 6.32
N ASP A 82 -21.49 -1.99 6.97
CA ASP A 82 -22.26 -0.80 7.35
C ASP A 82 -21.62 -0.14 8.57
N LEU A 83 -21.13 1.09 8.39
CA LEU A 83 -20.43 1.88 9.39
C LEU A 83 -21.16 3.19 9.71
N THR A 84 -22.44 3.29 9.36
CA THR A 84 -23.27 4.48 9.60
C THR A 84 -23.46 4.81 11.09
N HIS A 85 -23.13 3.88 11.98
CA HIS A 85 -23.13 4.08 13.43
C HIS A 85 -21.90 4.82 13.95
N LEU A 86 -20.87 5.05 13.12
CA LEU A 86 -19.65 5.78 13.44
C LEU A 86 -19.58 7.11 12.67
N PRO A 87 -18.89 8.14 13.21
CA PRO A 87 -18.67 9.39 12.49
C PRO A 87 -17.75 9.15 11.27
N PRO A 88 -18.17 9.52 10.04
CA PRO A 88 -17.45 9.17 8.81
C PRO A 88 -16.04 9.75 8.72
N GLU A 89 -15.77 10.89 9.37
CA GLU A 89 -14.45 11.50 9.45
C GLU A 89 -13.46 10.74 10.35
N ARG A 90 -13.94 9.74 11.12
CA ARG A 90 -13.10 8.86 11.97
C ARG A 90 -13.08 7.41 11.50
N VAL A 91 -13.74 7.12 10.38
CA VAL A 91 -13.71 5.80 9.75
C VAL A 91 -12.80 5.88 8.53
N PHE A 92 -11.75 5.06 8.51
CA PHE A 92 -10.75 5.10 7.46
C PHE A 92 -10.78 3.85 6.59
N GLU A 93 -10.77 4.03 5.28
CA GLU A 93 -10.42 2.98 4.35
C GLU A 93 -8.95 3.09 3.98
N CYS A 94 -8.24 1.96 4.10
CA CYS A 94 -6.85 1.82 3.69
C CYS A 94 -6.75 0.82 2.53
N GLY A 95 -6.15 1.26 1.44
CA GLY A 95 -6.04 0.51 0.20
C GLY A 95 -4.71 0.74 -0.50
N GLU A 96 -4.61 0.23 -1.73
CA GLU A 96 -3.45 0.42 -2.60
C GLU A 96 -2.09 0.12 -1.94
N LEU A 97 -2.05 -0.84 -1.00
CA LEU A 97 -0.82 -1.19 -0.30
C LEU A 97 0.10 -1.96 -1.24
N TRP A 98 1.32 -1.46 -1.45
CA TRP A 98 2.37 -2.10 -2.24
C TRP A 98 3.73 -1.99 -1.57
N ALA A 99 4.64 -2.94 -1.89
CA ALA A 99 6.01 -2.96 -1.34
C ALA A 99 7.05 -3.47 -2.34
N LYS A 100 8.11 -2.69 -2.56
CA LYS A 100 9.26 -3.04 -3.43
C LYS A 100 10.34 -3.89 -2.74
N VAL A 101 10.30 -4.00 -1.42
CA VAL A 101 11.25 -4.80 -0.63
C VAL A 101 10.51 -5.81 0.25
N ALA A 102 11.14 -6.94 0.56
CA ALA A 102 10.59 -7.89 1.52
C ALA A 102 10.60 -7.25 2.92
N GLY A 103 9.52 -7.41 3.68
CA GLY A 103 9.27 -6.69 4.95
C GLY A 103 8.68 -5.29 4.77
N GLY A 104 8.69 -4.71 3.55
CA GLY A 104 8.17 -3.35 3.32
C GLY A 104 6.68 -3.21 3.59
N ALA A 105 5.89 -4.27 3.38
CA ALA A 105 4.46 -4.27 3.67
C ALA A 105 4.15 -4.23 5.18
N ASP A 106 5.00 -4.86 6.01
CA ASP A 106 4.87 -4.81 7.46
C ASP A 106 5.18 -3.40 8.00
N VAL A 107 6.24 -2.79 7.48
CA VAL A 107 6.58 -1.39 7.79
C VAL A 107 5.46 -0.44 7.37
N ALA A 108 4.89 -0.62 6.18
CA ALA A 108 3.76 0.19 5.72
C ALA A 108 2.55 0.05 6.66
N ARG A 109 2.20 -1.18 7.07
CA ARG A 109 1.14 -1.41 8.07
C ARG A 109 1.43 -0.72 9.40
N GLN A 110 2.65 -0.85 9.92
CA GLN A 110 3.03 -0.15 11.16
C GLN A 110 2.77 1.36 11.03
N SER A 111 3.15 1.98 9.90
CA SER A 111 2.89 3.41 9.68
C SER A 111 1.40 3.74 9.55
N ILE A 112 0.59 2.86 8.95
CA ILE A 112 -0.88 3.01 8.92
C ILE A 112 -1.43 3.07 10.34
N TRP A 113 -1.01 2.15 11.23
CA TRP A 113 -1.47 2.13 12.62
C TRP A 113 -1.10 3.41 13.38
N LEU A 114 0.13 3.90 13.21
CA LEU A 114 0.57 5.17 13.82
C LEU A 114 -0.30 6.34 13.34
N LEU A 115 -0.52 6.44 12.04
CA LEU A 115 -1.34 7.49 11.42
C LEU A 115 -2.79 7.43 11.90
N LEU A 116 -3.41 6.24 11.97
CA LEU A 116 -4.76 6.06 12.48
C LEU A 116 -4.89 6.49 13.96
N GLY A 117 -3.89 6.18 14.78
CA GLY A 117 -3.82 6.65 16.16
C GLY A 117 -3.78 8.18 16.27
N LEU A 118 -2.92 8.81 15.46
CA LEU A 118 -2.78 10.27 15.41
C LEU A 118 -4.05 10.97 14.92
N MET A 119 -4.73 10.36 13.94
CA MET A 119 -6.01 10.84 13.40
C MET A 119 -7.22 10.48 14.28
N LYS A 120 -7.01 9.75 15.39
CA LYS A 120 -8.07 9.30 16.32
C LYS A 120 -9.16 8.49 15.60
N ALA A 121 -8.74 7.59 14.72
CA ALA A 121 -9.64 6.69 14.02
C ALA A 121 -10.44 5.81 14.99
N GLU A 122 -11.72 5.60 14.68
CA GLU A 122 -12.60 4.70 15.42
C GLU A 122 -12.75 3.34 14.73
N ALA A 123 -12.59 3.30 13.41
CA ALA A 123 -12.53 2.07 12.64
C ALA A 123 -11.59 2.20 11.44
N MET A 124 -11.00 1.07 11.04
CA MET A 124 -10.34 0.91 9.74
C MET A 124 -10.97 -0.24 8.97
N ILE A 125 -11.25 0.00 7.69
CA ILE A 125 -11.62 -1.02 6.71
C ILE A 125 -10.55 -1.22 5.64
N ALA A 126 -10.51 -2.42 5.10
CA ALA A 126 -9.73 -2.76 3.91
C ALA A 126 -10.39 -3.89 3.11
N TYR A 127 -10.03 -3.97 1.83
CA TYR A 127 -10.48 -5.00 0.89
C TYR A 127 -9.31 -5.80 0.31
N PRO A 128 -8.53 -6.52 1.14
CA PRO A 128 -7.45 -7.36 0.65
C PRO A 128 -7.97 -8.47 -0.28
N ILE A 129 -7.13 -8.84 -1.25
CA ILE A 129 -7.39 -10.01 -2.11
C ILE A 129 -7.54 -11.25 -1.22
N PHE A 130 -8.60 -12.01 -1.46
CA PHE A 130 -8.89 -13.29 -0.83
C PHE A 130 -8.67 -14.46 -1.78
N LYS A 131 -9.00 -14.29 -3.07
CA LYS A 131 -8.67 -15.24 -4.15
C LYS A 131 -8.09 -14.50 -5.35
N PRO A 132 -7.07 -15.05 -6.03
CA PRO A 132 -6.50 -16.38 -5.79
C PRO A 132 -5.51 -16.46 -4.61
N TRP A 133 -5.01 -15.32 -4.11
CA TRP A 133 -4.12 -15.26 -2.94
C TRP A 133 -4.86 -14.74 -1.73
N ASN A 134 -4.72 -15.41 -0.58
CA ASN A 134 -5.39 -14.98 0.63
C ASN A 134 -4.53 -13.98 1.42
N LEU A 135 -4.64 -12.70 1.07
CA LEU A 135 -3.94 -11.59 1.73
C LEU A 135 -4.57 -11.19 3.08
N THR A 136 -5.78 -11.70 3.41
CA THR A 136 -6.41 -11.45 4.73
C THR A 136 -5.59 -12.05 5.88
N LEU A 137 -4.72 -13.03 5.61
CA LEU A 137 -3.90 -13.69 6.62
C LEU A 137 -2.96 -12.72 7.34
N ALA A 138 -2.54 -11.65 6.68
CA ALA A 138 -1.70 -10.60 7.27
C ALA A 138 -2.44 -9.73 8.30
N TYR A 139 -3.76 -9.90 8.44
CA TYR A 139 -4.63 -9.08 9.30
C TYR A 139 -5.36 -9.89 10.37
N ARG A 140 -5.18 -11.21 10.41
CA ARG A 140 -6.05 -12.16 11.14
C ARG A 140 -6.16 -11.93 12.65
N GLU A 141 -5.21 -11.23 13.27
CA GLU A 141 -5.14 -11.09 14.74
C GLU A 141 -6.01 -9.94 15.25
N HIS A 142 -6.20 -8.89 14.45
CA HIS A 142 -6.86 -7.64 14.87
C HIS A 142 -7.98 -7.19 13.93
N PHE A 143 -8.31 -8.01 12.94
CA PHE A 143 -9.36 -7.72 11.99
C PHE A 143 -10.40 -8.84 11.94
N SER A 144 -11.66 -8.44 11.95
CA SER A 144 -12.79 -9.31 11.66
C SER A 144 -13.10 -9.29 10.17
N ARG A 145 -13.41 -10.46 9.58
CA ARG A 145 -13.96 -10.54 8.22
C ARG A 145 -15.44 -10.18 8.25
N VAL A 146 -15.90 -9.40 7.27
CA VAL A 146 -17.30 -9.01 7.16
C VAL A 146 -17.90 -9.49 5.85
N GLY A 147 -18.94 -10.31 5.96
CA GLY A 147 -19.64 -10.91 4.81
C GLY A 147 -18.78 -11.93 4.04
N GLU A 148 -19.30 -12.36 2.91
CA GLU A 148 -18.61 -13.30 2.01
C GLU A 148 -17.60 -12.57 1.10
N PRO A 149 -16.56 -13.27 0.60
CA PRO A 149 -15.71 -12.75 -0.44
C PRO A 149 -16.50 -12.37 -1.68
N ILE A 150 -16.20 -11.20 -2.25
CA ILE A 150 -16.89 -10.66 -3.42
C ILE A 150 -15.95 -10.68 -4.62
N GLU A 151 -16.50 -10.91 -5.81
CA GLU A 151 -15.77 -10.66 -7.06
C GLU A 151 -15.49 -9.17 -7.16
N TRP A 152 -14.22 -8.82 -7.36
CA TRP A 152 -13.79 -7.43 -7.45
C TRP A 152 -13.81 -7.01 -8.92
N PRO A 153 -14.80 -6.22 -9.37
CA PRO A 153 -14.98 -5.91 -10.79
C PRO A 153 -13.85 -5.01 -11.35
N TYR A 154 -13.05 -4.44 -10.46
CA TYR A 154 -12.02 -3.47 -10.77
C TYR A 154 -10.65 -4.10 -10.98
N ALA A 155 -10.48 -5.41 -10.74
CA ALA A 155 -9.19 -6.08 -10.91
C ALA A 155 -9.34 -7.45 -11.56
N CYS A 156 -8.32 -7.84 -12.34
CA CYS A 156 -8.18 -9.18 -12.89
C CYS A 156 -6.77 -9.71 -12.64
N ALA A 157 -6.65 -11.03 -12.50
CA ALA A 157 -5.37 -11.71 -12.51
C ALA A 157 -4.72 -11.59 -13.89
N SER A 158 -3.40 -11.78 -13.97
CA SER A 158 -2.62 -11.63 -15.21
C SER A 158 -3.02 -12.62 -16.30
N ASP A 159 -3.66 -13.73 -15.94
CA ASP A 159 -4.25 -14.72 -16.86
C ASP A 159 -5.69 -14.38 -17.27
N GLY A 160 -6.22 -13.21 -16.85
CA GLY A 160 -7.60 -12.81 -17.03
C GLY A 160 -8.57 -13.39 -15.98
N GLY A 161 -8.06 -14.14 -14.99
CA GLY A 161 -8.83 -14.71 -13.91
C GLY A 161 -9.48 -13.64 -13.01
N LYS A 162 -10.56 -14.04 -12.33
CA LYS A 162 -11.30 -13.17 -11.41
C LYS A 162 -10.51 -12.96 -10.12
N ILE A 163 -10.48 -11.72 -9.64
CA ILE A 163 -10.01 -11.37 -8.31
C ILE A 163 -11.20 -11.33 -7.36
N PHE A 164 -11.05 -11.94 -6.19
CA PHE A 164 -12.01 -11.80 -5.10
C PHE A 164 -11.36 -11.08 -3.94
N VAL A 165 -12.08 -10.15 -3.33
CA VAL A 165 -11.64 -9.46 -2.11
C VAL A 165 -12.57 -9.81 -0.95
N GLN A 166 -12.05 -9.71 0.26
CA GLN A 166 -12.82 -9.89 1.48
C GLN A 166 -12.77 -8.61 2.29
N ALA A 167 -13.92 -8.02 2.59
CA ALA A 167 -13.97 -6.90 3.51
C ALA A 167 -13.49 -7.34 4.90
N ILE A 168 -12.57 -6.57 5.46
CA ILE A 168 -12.09 -6.72 6.83
C ILE A 168 -12.22 -5.40 7.58
N ILE A 169 -12.48 -5.47 8.88
CA ILE A 169 -12.59 -4.30 9.76
C ILE A 169 -11.84 -4.50 11.07
N SER A 170 -11.21 -3.44 11.55
CA SER A 170 -10.70 -3.31 12.91
C SER A 170 -11.33 -2.08 13.56
N GLU A 171 -11.89 -2.25 14.75
CA GLU A 171 -12.58 -1.21 15.52
C GLU A 171 -12.36 -1.43 17.01
N GLY A 172 -12.70 -0.43 17.82
CA GLY A 172 -12.70 -0.56 19.27
C GLY A 172 -11.34 -0.97 19.84
N GLU A 173 -11.31 -2.05 20.62
CA GLU A 173 -10.09 -2.48 21.31
C GLU A 173 -9.05 -3.09 20.39
N GLU A 174 -9.47 -3.73 19.30
CA GLU A 174 -8.56 -4.31 18.32
C GLU A 174 -7.74 -3.23 17.61
N LEU A 175 -8.42 -2.16 17.16
CA LEU A 175 -7.75 -1.03 16.54
C LEU A 175 -6.82 -0.31 17.55
N ARG A 176 -7.28 -0.12 18.78
CA ARG A 176 -6.43 0.44 19.85
C ARG A 176 -5.23 -0.43 20.15
N GLY A 177 -5.37 -1.75 20.09
CA GLY A 177 -4.28 -2.73 20.22
C GLY A 177 -3.20 -2.51 19.18
N LEU A 178 -3.58 -2.45 17.89
CA LEU A 178 -2.68 -2.16 16.77
C LEU A 178 -1.94 -0.84 16.93
N VAL A 179 -2.67 0.23 17.29
CA VAL A 179 -2.08 1.56 17.50
C VAL A 179 -1.06 1.53 18.63
N ARG A 180 -1.39 0.89 19.77
CA ARG A 180 -0.47 0.75 20.89
C ARG A 180 0.76 -0.05 20.51
N GLU A 181 0.61 -1.21 19.86
CA GLU A 181 1.72 -2.03 19.40
C GLU A 181 2.66 -1.24 18.49
N ALA A 182 2.12 -0.56 17.48
CA ALA A 182 2.92 0.23 16.54
C ALA A 182 3.69 1.37 17.23
N SER A 183 3.13 1.93 18.30
CA SER A 183 3.69 3.05 19.07
C SER A 183 4.77 2.63 20.07
N GLN A 184 4.90 1.34 20.42
CA GLN A 184 5.81 0.86 21.47
C GLN A 184 7.29 1.19 21.21
N HIS A 185 7.67 1.40 19.95
CA HIS A 185 9.06 1.63 19.54
C HIS A 185 9.44 3.11 19.39
N GLY A 186 8.51 4.02 19.73
CA GLY A 186 8.70 5.45 19.57
C GLY A 186 8.54 5.92 18.12
N PHE A 187 7.93 7.10 17.98
CA PHE A 187 7.77 7.77 16.71
C PHE A 187 7.69 9.28 16.92
N GLU A 188 7.98 10.03 15.87
CA GLU A 188 7.81 11.47 15.77
C GLU A 188 6.89 11.77 14.59
N ALA A 189 5.94 12.67 14.77
CA ALA A 189 5.04 13.12 13.72
C ALA A 189 5.19 14.62 13.48
N SER A 190 5.09 15.06 12.23
CA SER A 190 4.92 16.48 11.93
C SER A 190 3.58 17.00 12.46
N ALA A 191 3.53 18.29 12.77
CA ALA A 191 2.34 18.93 13.35
C ALA A 191 1.09 18.81 12.46
N ASP A 192 1.27 18.74 11.14
CA ASP A 192 0.20 18.60 10.15
C ASP A 192 -0.05 17.13 9.74
N LEU A 193 0.60 16.17 10.41
CA LEU A 193 0.51 14.74 10.16
C LEU A 193 0.90 14.35 8.72
N THR A 194 1.68 15.18 8.03
CA THR A 194 2.17 14.85 6.69
C THR A 194 3.35 13.89 6.70
N SER A 195 3.96 13.66 7.86
CA SER A 195 5.08 12.74 8.01
C SER A 195 5.10 12.11 9.39
N VAL A 196 5.47 10.83 9.43
CA VAL A 196 5.72 10.08 10.66
C VAL A 196 7.05 9.35 10.51
N ARG A 197 8.00 9.67 11.39
CA ARG A 197 9.27 8.97 11.54
C ARG A 197 9.16 7.99 12.68
N PHE A 198 9.60 6.75 12.47
CA PHE A 198 9.41 5.70 13.45
C PHE A 198 10.50 4.64 13.38
N THR A 199 10.71 3.99 14.51
CA THR A 199 11.53 2.79 14.62
C THR A 199 10.68 1.56 14.32
N THR A 200 11.25 0.62 13.58
CA THR A 200 10.56 -0.63 13.23
C THR A 200 11.36 -1.84 13.66
N ARG A 201 10.65 -2.86 14.17
CA ARG A 201 11.19 -4.21 14.40
C ARG A 201 11.19 -5.07 13.13
N HIS A 202 10.48 -4.62 12.10
CA HIS A 202 10.33 -5.39 10.87
C HIS A 202 11.62 -5.35 10.06
N ARG A 203 12.15 -6.54 9.77
CA ARG A 203 13.38 -6.66 8.99
C ARG A 203 13.09 -6.44 7.51
N ILE A 204 13.82 -5.53 6.90
CA ILE A 204 13.74 -5.25 5.46
C ILE A 204 14.83 -6.04 4.74
N PHE A 205 14.45 -6.86 3.76
CA PHE A 205 15.42 -7.61 2.94
C PHE A 205 15.45 -7.05 1.52
N ARG A 206 16.62 -6.58 1.09
CA ARG A 206 16.85 -5.87 -0.18
C ARG A 206 17.22 -6.76 -1.38
N LYS A 207 17.34 -8.09 -1.20
CA LYS A 207 17.89 -9.04 -2.20
C LYS A 207 17.21 -9.05 -3.60
N HIS A 208 16.11 -8.33 -3.81
CA HIS A 208 15.40 -8.27 -5.09
C HIS A 208 15.67 -7.02 -5.95
N LEU A 209 16.36 -5.99 -5.45
CA LEU A 209 16.70 -4.79 -6.25
C LEU A 209 17.98 -4.97 -7.09
N GLU A 210 18.98 -5.68 -6.58
CA GLU A 210 20.27 -5.88 -7.28
C GLU A 210 20.13 -6.69 -8.57
N ARG A 211 19.26 -7.73 -8.57
CA ARG A 211 19.04 -8.58 -9.75
C ARG A 211 18.41 -7.81 -10.91
N ARG A 212 17.61 -6.77 -10.63
CA ARG A 212 17.03 -5.89 -11.66
C ARG A 212 18.03 -4.86 -12.18
N ARG A 213 18.85 -4.28 -11.30
CA ARG A 213 19.89 -3.33 -11.71
C ARG A 213 20.94 -3.99 -12.60
N LEU A 214 21.33 -5.23 -12.28
CA LEU A 214 22.19 -6.06 -13.14
C LEU A 214 21.54 -6.36 -14.50
N ASN A 215 20.28 -6.79 -14.52
CA ASN A 215 19.58 -7.11 -15.77
C ASN A 215 19.31 -5.88 -16.66
N LEU A 216 19.09 -4.69 -16.08
CA LEU A 216 18.87 -3.46 -16.85
C LEU A 216 20.18 -2.95 -17.46
N VAL A 217 21.27 -2.95 -16.68
CA VAL A 217 22.62 -2.60 -17.15
C VAL A 217 23.12 -3.60 -18.20
N GLU A 218 22.79 -4.89 -18.07
CA GLU A 218 23.11 -5.90 -19.09
C GLU A 218 22.29 -5.72 -20.37
N ARG A 219 21.01 -5.33 -20.28
CA ARG A 219 20.17 -4.98 -21.44
C ARG A 219 20.67 -3.73 -22.15
N GLU A 220 21.01 -2.67 -21.42
CA GLU A 220 21.58 -1.44 -22.00
C GLU A 220 22.95 -1.70 -22.65
N ARG A 221 23.80 -2.52 -22.01
CA ARG A 221 25.07 -2.97 -22.61
C ARG A 221 24.86 -3.83 -23.86
N ALA A 222 23.82 -4.67 -23.89
CA ALA A 222 23.50 -5.48 -25.06
C ALA A 222 22.99 -4.63 -26.24
N ILE A 223 22.17 -3.61 -25.96
CA ILE A 223 21.69 -2.65 -26.98
C ILE A 223 22.86 -1.82 -27.54
N SER A 224 23.74 -1.31 -26.69
CA SER A 224 24.93 -0.57 -27.12
C SER A 224 25.95 -1.43 -27.90
N ARG A 225 26.01 -2.74 -27.62
CA ARG A 225 26.84 -3.69 -28.41
C ARG A 225 26.18 -4.12 -29.72
N GLY A 226 24.84 -4.12 -29.79
CA GLY A 226 24.09 -4.41 -31.02
C GLY A 226 24.15 -3.29 -32.05
N LEU A 227 24.16 -2.02 -31.60
CA LEU A 227 24.32 -0.84 -32.46
C LEU A 227 25.73 -0.72 -33.09
N ALA A 228 26.74 -1.35 -32.50
CA ALA A 228 28.11 -1.34 -33.03
C ALA A 228 28.36 -2.34 -34.17
N ARG A 229 27.37 -3.16 -34.55
CA ARG A 229 27.49 -4.19 -35.61
C ARG A 229 26.81 -3.85 -36.93
N VAL A 230 26.29 -2.63 -37.09
CA VAL A 230 25.80 -2.11 -38.38
C VAL A 230 26.63 -0.90 -38.77
N VAL A 231 27.84 -1.15 -39.25
CA VAL A 231 28.53 -0.29 -40.20
C VAL A 231 29.05 -1.22 -41.30
N VAL A 232 28.70 -0.85 -42.53
CA VAL A 232 28.75 -1.55 -43.82
C VAL A 232 30.06 -2.30 -44.07
#